data_AF-A0A259S464-F1
#
_entry.id   AF-A0A259S464-F1
#
_cell.length_a   1.000
_cell.length_b   1.000
_cell.length_c   1.000
_cell.angle_alpha   90.00
_cell.angle_beta   90.00
_cell.angle_gamma   90.00
#
_symmetry.space_group_name_H-M   'P 1'
#
loop_
_entity.id
_entity.type
_entity.pdbx_description
1 polymer ?
#
loop_
_entity_poly.entity_id
_entity_poly.type
_entity_poly.pdbx_seq_one_letter_code
_entity_poly.pdbx_strand_id
1 'polypeptide(L)'
;DDSINRGDETDRILVRWELRSPQVIAAAAHRPLVVDAAAALAAGAVVGLQPDGHDAPRCGALDAGTVLVGVPADIEGMRETDPRRAADWRVALREVMGALLADGATVRGFDRAGWYIIDRQERS
;
A
#
# COMPACT_ATOMS: atom_id res chain seq x y z
N ASP A 1 12.22 -8.56 -29.27
CA ASP A 1 10.84 -9.00 -29.07
C ASP A 1 10.43 -8.64 -27.65
N ASP A 2 9.79 -7.49 -27.49
CA ASP A 2 9.28 -7.00 -26.21
C ASP A 2 7.95 -7.72 -25.89
N SER A 3 8.04 -8.86 -25.22
CA SER A 3 6.89 -9.64 -24.78
C SER A 3 6.41 -9.31 -23.36
N ILE A 4 7.02 -8.33 -22.68
CA ILE A 4 6.75 -8.03 -21.26
C ILE A 4 5.43 -7.26 -21.03
N ASN A 5 4.91 -6.54 -22.02
CA ASN A 5 3.79 -5.59 -21.81
C ASN A 5 2.44 -6.01 -22.41
N ARG A 6 2.27 -7.24 -22.87
CA ARG A 6 1.05 -7.63 -23.60
C ARG A 6 -0.02 -8.19 -22.65
N GLY A 7 -0.73 -7.32 -21.93
CA GLY A 7 -2.07 -7.67 -21.40
C GLY A 7 -2.48 -7.07 -20.05
N ASP A 8 -1.54 -6.60 -19.22
CA ASP A 8 -1.88 -6.04 -17.91
C ASP A 8 -2.29 -4.56 -18.02
N GLU A 9 -3.55 -4.26 -17.68
CA GLU A 9 -3.97 -2.89 -17.40
C GLU A 9 -3.01 -2.26 -16.38
N THR A 10 -2.43 -1.11 -16.71
CA THR A 10 -1.49 -0.43 -15.83
C THR A 10 -2.24 0.25 -14.69
N ASP A 11 -1.97 -0.15 -13.45
CA ASP A 11 -2.33 0.63 -12.27
C ASP A 11 -1.33 1.77 -12.11
N ARG A 12 -1.81 3.02 -12.16
CA ARG A 12 -0.97 4.22 -12.02
C ARG A 12 -1.47 5.05 -10.85
N ILE A 13 -0.54 5.41 -9.97
CA ILE A 13 -0.77 6.38 -8.89
C ILE A 13 0.17 7.57 -9.13
N LEU A 14 -0.36 8.79 -9.01
CA LEU A 14 0.46 9.99 -9.02
C LEU A 14 1.03 10.21 -7.61
N VAL A 15 2.35 10.21 -7.49
CA VAL A 15 3.05 10.50 -6.24
C VAL A 15 3.70 11.87 -6.33
N ARG A 16 3.50 12.72 -5.32
CA ARG A 16 4.18 14.02 -5.17
C ARG A 16 5.17 13.94 -4.02
N TRP A 17 6.43 14.29 -4.29
CA TRP A 17 7.48 14.38 -3.28
C TRP A 17 7.85 15.84 -3.03
N GLU A 18 7.58 16.33 -1.82
CA GLU A 18 8.06 17.63 -1.37
C GLU A 18 9.49 17.53 -0.87
N LEU A 19 10.46 17.74 -1.77
CA LEU A 19 11.89 17.49 -1.49
C LEU A 19 12.48 18.35 -0.37
N ARG A 20 11.84 19.48 -0.05
CA ARG A 20 12.24 20.37 1.04
C ARG A 20 11.52 20.08 2.37
N SER A 21 10.70 19.03 2.43
CA SER A 21 10.03 18.68 3.67
C SER A 21 11.07 18.25 4.73
N PRO A 22 10.82 18.53 6.03
CA PRO A 22 11.72 18.10 7.10
C PRO A 22 11.99 16.59 7.09
N GLN A 23 10.98 15.79 6.70
CA GLN A 23 11.06 14.34 6.60
C GLN A 23 12.03 13.89 5.50
N VAL A 24 11.97 14.51 4.32
CA VAL A 24 12.89 14.20 3.21
C VAL A 24 14.31 14.62 3.54
N ILE A 25 14.49 15.80 4.15
CA ILE A 25 15.81 16.27 4.58
C ILE A 25 16.43 15.31 5.62
N ALA A 26 15.64 14.84 6.59
CA ALA A 26 16.09 13.87 7.58
C ALA A 26 16.45 12.52 6.92
N ALA A 27 15.64 12.04 5.98
CA ALA A 27 15.92 10.82 5.22
C ALA A 27 17.22 10.93 4.41
N ALA A 28 17.45 12.06 3.73
CA ALA A 28 18.69 12.33 3.00
C ALA A 28 19.93 12.38 3.93
N ALA A 29 19.74 12.75 5.20
CA ALA A 29 20.75 12.71 6.25
C ALA A 29 20.84 11.35 6.98
N HIS A 30 20.36 10.27 6.37
CA HIS A 30 20.33 8.90 6.91
C HIS A 30 19.50 8.73 8.20
N ARG A 31 18.48 9.57 8.41
CA ARG A 31 17.53 9.46 9.52
C ARG A 31 16.08 9.44 9.00
N PRO A 32 15.70 8.42 8.19
CA PRO A 32 14.36 8.35 7.66
C PRO A 32 13.34 8.15 8.77
N LEU A 33 12.15 8.74 8.61
CA LEU A 33 11.00 8.36 9.42
C LEU A 33 10.69 6.89 9.17
N VAL A 34 10.74 6.07 10.22
CA VAL A 34 10.30 4.68 10.15
C VAL A 34 8.83 4.66 10.54
N VAL A 35 8.00 4.21 9.61
CA VAL A 35 6.61 3.87 9.90
C VAL A 35 6.55 2.40 10.33
N ASP A 36 5.65 2.09 11.26
CA ASP A 36 5.51 0.76 11.86
C ASP A 36 4.02 0.41 11.92
N ALA A 37 3.62 -0.62 11.16
CA ALA A 37 2.23 -1.06 11.11
C ALA A 37 1.74 -1.64 12.44
N ALA A 38 2.60 -2.33 13.20
CA ALA A 38 2.23 -2.89 14.50
C ALA A 38 1.96 -1.77 15.52
N ALA A 39 2.79 -0.72 15.51
CA ALA A 39 2.54 0.47 16.32
C ALA A 39 1.24 1.19 15.90
N ALA A 40 0.97 1.30 14.60
CA ALA A 40 -0.28 1.87 14.09
C ALA A 40 -1.52 1.05 14.52
N LEU A 41 -1.46 -0.28 14.46
CA LEU A 41 -2.51 -1.17 14.97
C LEU A 41 -2.75 -0.96 16.47
N ALA A 42 -1.67 -0.90 17.27
CA ALA A 42 -1.77 -0.65 18.70
C ALA A 42 -2.41 0.73 19.01
N ALA A 43 -2.27 1.70 18.10
CA ALA A 43 -2.88 3.02 18.19
C ALA A 43 -4.31 3.10 17.60
N GLY A 44 -4.88 1.98 17.14
CA GLY A 44 -6.26 1.90 16.64
C GLY A 44 -6.41 1.97 15.11
N ALA A 45 -5.34 1.76 14.35
CA ALA A 45 -5.47 1.55 12.90
C ALA A 45 -6.25 0.26 12.60
N VAL A 46 -6.91 0.23 11.44
CA VAL A 46 -7.61 -0.96 10.93
C VAL A 46 -6.90 -1.53 9.71
N VAL A 47 -7.10 -2.82 9.44
CA VAL A 47 -6.56 -3.49 8.25
C VAL A 47 -7.58 -3.44 7.13
N GLY A 48 -7.27 -2.70 6.07
CA GLY A 48 -8.10 -2.53 4.88
C GLY A 48 -7.87 -3.58 3.80
N LEU A 49 -6.65 -4.11 3.69
CA LEU A 49 -6.30 -5.18 2.76
C LEU A 49 -5.16 -6.03 3.34
N GLN A 50 -5.25 -7.34 3.22
CA GLN A 50 -4.22 -8.26 3.70
C GLN A 50 -4.35 -9.65 3.06
N PRO A 51 -3.30 -10.49 3.11
CA PRO A 51 -3.43 -11.89 2.72
C PRO A 51 -4.36 -12.66 3.65
N ASP A 52 -5.05 -13.65 3.08
CA ASP A 52 -5.75 -14.69 3.83
C ASP A 52 -4.90 -15.94 4.08
N GLY A 53 -5.52 -16.99 4.64
CA GLY A 53 -4.82 -18.25 4.93
C GLY A 53 -4.35 -19.00 3.68
N HIS A 54 -4.69 -18.53 2.48
CA HIS A 54 -4.31 -19.07 1.19
C HIS A 54 -3.60 -18.02 0.32
N ASP A 55 -3.06 -16.95 0.93
CA ASP A 55 -2.43 -15.83 0.23
C ASP A 55 -3.34 -15.12 -0.78
N ALA A 56 -4.66 -15.26 -0.68
CA ALA A 56 -5.61 -14.47 -1.46
C ALA A 56 -5.80 -13.09 -0.82
N PRO A 57 -6.11 -12.03 -1.59
CA PRO A 57 -6.43 -10.73 -1.02
C PRO A 57 -7.74 -10.81 -0.22
N ARG A 58 -7.70 -10.33 1.02
CA ARG A 58 -8.87 -10.14 1.88
C ARG A 58 -9.03 -8.66 2.23
N CYS A 59 -10.14 -8.08 1.78
CA CYS A 59 -10.53 -6.73 2.15
C CYS A 59 -11.06 -6.69 3.60
N GLY A 60 -10.79 -5.59 4.29
CA GLY A 60 -11.27 -5.32 5.64
C GLY A 60 -11.91 -3.94 5.76
N ALA A 61 -11.97 -3.42 6.98
CA ALA A 61 -12.58 -2.13 7.26
C ALA A 61 -11.69 -0.99 6.76
N LEU A 62 -12.33 0.08 6.26
CA LEU A 62 -11.66 1.29 5.79
C LEU A 62 -12.10 2.54 6.57
N ASP A 63 -12.87 2.39 7.65
CA ASP A 63 -13.61 3.47 8.32
C ASP A 63 -12.85 4.19 9.44
N ALA A 64 -11.66 3.70 9.84
CA ALA A 64 -10.83 4.36 10.85
C ALA A 64 -10.03 5.55 10.29
N GLY A 65 -9.42 6.33 11.20
CA GLY A 65 -8.54 7.44 10.84
C GLY A 65 -7.22 7.01 10.20
N THR A 66 -6.75 5.80 10.51
CA THR A 66 -5.57 5.18 9.89
C THR A 66 -5.92 3.80 9.38
N VAL A 67 -5.56 3.51 8.13
CA VAL A 67 -5.83 2.24 7.45
C VAL A 67 -4.51 1.64 6.99
N LEU A 68 -4.34 0.34 7.22
CA LEU A 68 -3.21 -0.45 6.74
C LEU A 68 -3.60 -1.25 5.50
N VAL A 69 -2.78 -1.15 4.47
CA VAL A 69 -2.97 -1.86 3.20
C VAL A 69 -1.73 -2.71 2.94
N GLY A 70 -1.88 -4.02 3.09
CA GLY A 70 -0.81 -4.99 2.92
C GLY A 70 -0.58 -5.36 1.46
N VAL A 71 0.65 -5.73 1.14
CA VAL A 71 1.02 -6.38 -0.13
C VAL A 71 1.59 -7.78 0.12
N PRO A 72 1.47 -8.72 -0.83
CA PRO A 72 2.10 -10.03 -0.72
C PRO A 72 3.62 -9.91 -0.55
N ALA A 73 4.20 -10.77 0.27
CA ALA A 73 5.65 -10.81 0.49
C ALA A 73 6.43 -11.21 -0.78
N ASP A 74 5.83 -12.05 -1.64
CA ASP A 74 6.42 -12.53 -2.90
C ASP A 74 5.41 -12.46 -4.06
N ILE A 75 5.14 -11.24 -4.53
CA ILE A 75 4.24 -11.04 -5.67
C ILE A 75 4.83 -11.56 -6.99
N GLU A 76 6.16 -11.55 -7.15
CA GLU A 76 6.81 -12.02 -8.37
C GLU A 76 6.73 -13.55 -8.49
N GLY A 77 7.04 -14.28 -7.42
CA GLY A 77 6.83 -15.73 -7.38
C GLY A 77 5.36 -16.11 -7.54
N MET A 78 4.43 -15.31 -7.00
CA MET A 78 3.00 -15.50 -7.21
C MET A 78 2.60 -15.31 -8.68
N ARG A 79 3.17 -14.34 -9.40
CA ARG A 79 2.89 -14.13 -10.83
C ARG A 79 3.31 -15.32 -11.68
N GLU A 80 4.38 -16.02 -11.31
CA GLU A 80 4.84 -17.21 -12.02
C GLU A 80 3.98 -18.45 -11.70
N THR A 81 3.60 -18.61 -10.43
CA THR A 81 2.97 -19.85 -9.93
C THR A 81 1.44 -19.83 -9.93
N ASP A 82 0.83 -18.67 -9.70
CA ASP A 82 -0.62 -18.44 -9.72
C ASP A 82 -0.94 -17.04 -10.29
N PRO A 83 -0.86 -16.86 -11.63
CA PRO A 83 -1.10 -15.58 -12.28
C PRO A 83 -2.49 -14.99 -11.99
N ARG A 84 -3.49 -15.86 -11.78
CA ARG A 84 -4.85 -15.43 -11.44
C ARG A 84 -4.88 -14.77 -10.07
N ARG A 85 -4.22 -15.36 -9.07
CA ARG A 85 -4.13 -14.75 -7.73
C ARG A 85 -3.36 -13.44 -7.75
N ALA A 86 -2.30 -13.34 -8.55
CA ALA A 86 -1.60 -12.07 -8.73
C ALA A 86 -2.51 -11.00 -9.36
N ALA A 87 -3.38 -11.38 -10.30
CA ALA A 87 -4.39 -10.48 -10.86
C ALA A 87 -5.45 -10.07 -9.82
N ASP A 88 -5.93 -11.01 -9.00
CA ASP A 88 -6.89 -10.71 -7.91
C ASP A 88 -6.30 -9.69 -6.92
N TRP A 89 -5.03 -9.86 -6.55
CA TRP A 89 -4.30 -8.91 -5.72
C TRP A 89 -4.20 -7.52 -6.32
N ARG A 90 -3.92 -7.45 -7.61
CA ARG A 90 -3.83 -6.21 -8.35
C ARG A 90 -5.16 -5.45 -8.33
N VAL A 91 -6.27 -6.16 -8.60
CA VAL A 91 -7.63 -5.59 -8.55
C VAL A 91 -7.96 -5.12 -7.14
N ALA A 92 -7.78 -5.95 -6.12
CA ALA A 92 -8.10 -5.61 -4.74
C ALA A 92 -7.30 -4.40 -4.23
N LEU A 93 -6.00 -4.36 -4.53
CA LEU A 93 -5.13 -3.24 -4.17
C LEU A 93 -5.59 -1.95 -4.86
N ARG A 94 -5.90 -2.02 -6.16
CA ARG A 94 -6.41 -0.88 -6.94
C ARG A 94 -7.72 -0.33 -6.35
N GLU A 95 -8.66 -1.20 -6.01
CA GLU A 95 -9.94 -0.80 -5.44
C GLU A 95 -9.77 -0.13 -4.07
N VAL A 96 -9.01 -0.75 -3.16
CA VAL A 96 -8.79 -0.21 -1.81
C VAL A 96 -8.00 1.11 -1.85
N MET A 97 -6.87 1.14 -2.56
CA MET A 97 -6.06 2.36 -2.70
C MET A 97 -6.84 3.45 -3.42
N GLY A 98 -7.56 3.10 -4.49
CA GLY A 98 -8.36 4.03 -5.27
C GLY A 98 -9.46 4.70 -4.43
N ALA A 99 -10.20 3.93 -3.63
CA ALA A 99 -11.23 4.47 -2.74
C ALA A 99 -10.63 5.41 -1.69
N LEU A 100 -9.55 5.00 -1.02
CA LEU A 100 -8.89 5.82 0.01
C LEU A 100 -8.35 7.13 -0.56
N LEU A 101 -7.66 7.07 -1.69
CA LEU A 101 -7.09 8.26 -2.34
C LEU A 101 -8.18 9.19 -2.91
N ALA A 102 -9.27 8.64 -3.45
CA ALA A 102 -10.41 9.43 -3.92
C ALA A 102 -11.10 10.19 -2.77
N ASP A 103 -11.10 9.63 -1.57
CA ASP A 103 -11.59 10.26 -0.34
C ASP A 103 -10.59 11.28 0.26
N GLY A 104 -9.44 11.51 -0.40
CA GLY A 104 -8.42 12.47 0.00
C GLY A 104 -7.41 11.94 1.03
N ALA A 105 -7.36 10.63 1.27
CA ALA A 105 -6.38 10.04 2.18
C ALA A 105 -4.95 10.19 1.64
N THR A 106 -3.96 10.22 2.55
CA THR A 106 -2.54 10.36 2.22
C THR A 106 -1.75 9.12 2.64
N VAL A 107 -0.80 8.70 1.82
CA VAL A 107 0.14 7.64 2.19
C VAL A 107 1.24 8.24 3.08
N ARG A 108 1.30 7.80 4.34
CA ARG A 108 2.30 8.28 5.32
C ARG A 108 3.64 7.57 5.17
N GLY A 109 3.63 6.35 4.66
CA GLY A 109 4.82 5.58 4.38
C GLY A 109 4.50 4.12 4.07
N PHE A 110 5.57 3.36 3.89
CA PHE A 110 5.54 1.92 3.70
C PHE A 110 6.49 1.28 4.70
N ASP A 111 5.99 0.37 5.52
CA ASP A 111 6.82 -0.32 6.51
C ASP A 111 7.59 -1.50 5.87
N ARG A 112 8.54 -2.06 6.62
CA ARG A 112 9.35 -3.19 6.12
C ARG A 112 8.60 -4.53 6.11
N ALA A 113 7.46 -4.61 6.77
CA ALA A 113 6.64 -5.81 6.83
C ALA A 113 5.64 -5.90 5.66
N GLY A 114 5.64 -4.92 4.74
CA GLY A 114 4.82 -4.95 3.54
C GLY A 114 3.52 -4.16 3.64
N TRP A 115 3.46 -3.13 4.49
CA TRP A 115 2.25 -2.35 4.72
C TRP A 115 2.40 -0.90 4.28
N TYR A 116 1.48 -0.45 3.44
CA TYR A 116 1.19 0.98 3.33
C TYR A 116 0.42 1.44 4.57
N ILE A 117 0.85 2.54 5.17
CA ILE A 117 0.13 3.23 6.25
C ILE A 117 -0.56 4.44 5.66
N ILE A 118 -1.89 4.46 5.70
CA ILE A 118 -2.72 5.47 5.05
C ILE A 118 -3.45 6.28 6.11
N ASP A 119 -3.30 7.60 6.04
CA ASP A 119 -3.97 8.56 6.91
C ASP A 119 -5.18 9.15 6.21
N ARG A 120 -6.36 8.98 6.80
CA ARG A 120 -7.64 9.47 6.27
C ARG A 120 -8.08 10.79 6.92
N GLN A 121 -7.31 11.32 7.88
CA GLN A 121 -7.67 12.50 8.67
C GLN A 121 -6.90 13.76 8.26
N GLU A 122 -5.85 13.64 7.45
CA GLU A 122 -5.13 14.78 6.89
C GLU A 122 -6.01 15.53 5.87
N ARG A 123 -6.80 16.50 6.35
CA ARG A 123 -7.31 17.59 5.49
C ARG A 123 -6.20 18.63 5.38
N SER A 124 -5.57 18.71 4.22
CA SER A 124 -4.71 19.84 3.86
C SER A 124 -5.51 21.14 3.78
#